data_AF-A0A1Q4W975-F1
#
_entry.id   AF-A0A1Q4W975-F1
#
_cell.length_a   1.000
_cell.length_b   1.000
_cell.length_c   1.000
_cell.angle_alpha   90.00
_cell.angle_beta   90.00
_cell.angle_gamma   90.00
#
_symmetry.space_group_name_H-M   'P 1'
#
loop_
_entity.id
_entity.type
_entity.pdbx_description
1 polymer ?
#
loop_
_entity_poly.entity_id
_entity_poly.type
_entity_poly.pdbx_seq_one_letter_code
_entity_poly.pdbx_strand_id
1 'polypeptide(L)'
;MDPRTEIREFLSSRRARIAPAQAGLPAYGGNRRVKGLRREEVALLAGVSVDYYVRMERGSLAGASDGVLDALASALRLDEAERDHLFHLARRSRAPGGPRRRRPAVTVRSTLQQVLDAISDAPAWISTGRYDVLATNNLARALFSPVLADPRRPANTARFVYLNPEAARDFFIDYDQIVGDVAAKLRMEAGRDPHDEELIALVGELSTRSELFRQRWASQDVRLHRSGRKRVRHPIVGRLDLDVESLELPAEPGLLLNVYTAPAGTPTADNLALLASWAATHQAPATELEADDGQSNR
;
A
#
# COMPACT_ATOMS: atom_id res chain seq x y z
N MET A 1 -0.31 -1.19 -11.93
CA MET A 1 0.39 -0.20 -12.78
C MET A 1 1.17 -0.90 -13.88
N ASP A 2 1.42 -0.20 -14.99
CA ASP A 2 2.40 -0.59 -16.00
C ASP A 2 3.82 -0.48 -15.42
N PRO A 3 4.67 -1.53 -15.46
CA PRO A 3 6.05 -1.48 -14.96
C PRO A 3 6.87 -0.33 -15.56
N ARG A 4 6.59 0.09 -16.81
CA ARG A 4 7.28 1.24 -17.42
C ARG A 4 6.95 2.54 -16.70
N THR A 5 5.69 2.71 -16.29
CA THR A 5 5.24 3.87 -15.52
C THR A 5 5.84 3.85 -14.12
N GLU A 6 5.86 2.69 -13.47
CA GLU A 6 6.46 2.50 -12.14
C GLU A 6 7.95 2.88 -12.12
N ILE A 7 8.72 2.41 -13.12
CA ILE A 7 10.15 2.77 -13.28
C ILE A 7 10.33 4.27 -13.52
N ARG A 8 9.50 4.87 -14.37
CA ARG A 8 9.57 6.29 -14.69
C ARG A 8 9.30 7.14 -13.46
N GLU A 9 8.23 6.86 -12.74
CA GLU A 9 7.86 7.57 -11.52
C GLU A 9 8.94 7.40 -10.45
N PHE A 10 9.46 6.18 -10.28
CA PHE A 10 10.56 5.90 -9.36
C PHE A 10 11.79 6.75 -9.67
N LEU A 11 12.40 6.59 -10.86
CA LEU A 11 13.65 7.28 -11.21
C LEU A 11 13.48 8.80 -11.28
N SER A 12 12.37 9.29 -11.84
CA SER A 12 12.11 10.73 -11.91
C SER A 12 11.95 11.34 -10.52
N SER A 13 11.29 10.64 -9.58
CA SER A 13 11.14 11.14 -8.21
C SER A 13 12.47 11.15 -7.45
N ARG A 14 13.32 10.11 -7.60
CA ARG A 14 14.64 10.04 -6.94
C ARG A 14 15.56 11.15 -7.46
N ARG A 15 15.57 11.38 -8.77
CA ARG A 15 16.36 12.46 -9.39
C ARG A 15 15.93 13.84 -8.92
N ALA A 16 14.62 14.07 -8.80
CA ALA A 16 14.08 15.37 -8.36
C ALA A 16 14.42 15.71 -6.90
N ARG A 17 14.72 14.70 -6.07
CA ARG A 17 15.00 14.86 -4.63
C ARG A 17 16.40 15.42 -4.33
N ILE A 18 17.40 15.11 -5.17
CA ILE A 18 18.80 15.46 -4.87
C ILE A 18 19.16 16.82 -5.45
N ALA A 19 19.63 17.73 -4.60
CA ALA A 19 20.22 18.97 -5.05
C ALA A 19 21.63 18.74 -5.62
N PRO A 20 22.04 19.45 -6.69
CA PRO A 20 23.37 19.31 -7.28
C PRO A 20 24.51 19.49 -6.26
N ALA A 21 24.37 20.45 -5.34
CA ALA A 21 25.35 20.65 -4.26
C ALA A 21 25.50 19.43 -3.35
N GLN A 22 24.40 18.71 -3.06
CA GLN A 22 24.47 17.48 -2.28
C GLN A 22 25.27 16.41 -3.02
N ALA A 23 25.20 16.35 -4.35
CA ALA A 23 25.96 15.43 -5.18
C ALA A 23 27.41 15.87 -5.48
N GLY A 24 27.89 16.94 -4.85
CA GLY A 24 29.23 17.48 -5.10
C GLY A 24 29.38 18.15 -6.47
N LEU A 25 28.27 18.46 -7.14
CA LEU A 25 28.28 19.14 -8.42
C LEU A 25 28.16 20.66 -8.20
N PRO A 26 28.98 21.47 -8.88
CA PRO A 26 28.84 22.90 -8.82
C PRO A 26 27.48 23.32 -9.37
N ALA A 27 26.80 24.24 -8.69
CA ALA A 27 25.54 24.80 -9.15
C ALA A 27 25.77 25.81 -10.30
N TYR A 28 26.44 25.41 -11.38
CA TYR A 28 26.64 26.29 -12.54
C TYR A 28 25.35 26.42 -13.36
N GLY A 29 25.05 27.67 -13.75
CA GLY A 29 24.04 28.03 -14.74
C GLY A 29 22.88 28.85 -14.16
N GLY A 30 22.90 30.16 -14.40
CA GLY A 30 21.89 31.14 -13.97
C GLY A 30 20.48 30.97 -14.59
N ASN A 31 20.15 29.81 -15.16
CA ASN A 31 18.85 29.52 -15.78
C ASN A 31 18.44 28.05 -15.58
N ARG A 32 18.60 27.54 -14.34
CA ARG A 32 18.29 26.14 -13.97
C ARG A 32 16.77 25.95 -13.81
N ARG A 33 16.16 25.19 -14.72
CA ARG A 33 14.70 24.90 -14.74
C ARG A 33 14.24 23.77 -13.81
N VAL A 34 15.16 23.02 -13.20
CA VAL A 34 14.83 21.83 -12.39
C VAL A 34 15.48 21.92 -11.01
N LYS A 35 14.68 21.70 -9.96
CA LYS A 35 15.11 21.78 -8.55
C LYS A 35 16.14 20.69 -8.19
N GLY A 36 15.95 19.47 -8.71
CA GLY A 36 16.85 18.33 -8.48
C GLY A 36 17.95 18.20 -9.53
N LEU A 37 18.53 17.00 -9.64
CA LEU A 37 19.55 16.70 -10.64
C LEU A 37 18.98 16.72 -12.07
N ARG A 38 19.80 17.15 -13.04
CA ARG A 38 19.54 16.98 -14.48
C ARG A 38 19.86 15.54 -14.89
N ARG A 39 19.29 15.10 -16.01
CA ARG A 39 19.60 13.77 -16.57
C ARG A 39 21.09 13.59 -16.88
N GLU A 40 21.71 14.65 -17.40
CA GLU A 40 23.15 14.71 -17.68
C GLU A 40 23.99 14.56 -16.41
N GLU A 41 23.58 15.20 -15.33
CA GLU A 41 24.26 15.13 -14.03
C GLU A 41 24.17 13.73 -13.43
N VAL A 42 23.01 13.06 -13.50
CA VAL A 42 22.89 11.67 -13.04
C VAL A 42 23.72 10.72 -13.89
N ALA A 43 23.69 10.89 -15.22
CA ALA A 43 24.48 10.07 -16.13
C ALA A 43 25.99 10.20 -15.85
N LEU A 44 26.47 11.43 -15.62
CA LEU A 44 27.84 11.71 -15.21
C LEU A 44 28.20 10.99 -13.89
N LEU A 45 27.36 11.15 -12.84
CA LEU A 45 27.60 10.54 -11.53
C LEU A 45 27.57 9.01 -11.56
N ALA A 46 26.71 8.42 -12.39
CA ALA A 46 26.59 6.98 -12.54
C ALA A 46 27.58 6.39 -13.57
N GLY A 47 28.40 7.21 -14.22
CA GLY A 47 29.36 6.74 -15.22
C GLY A 47 28.72 6.11 -16.46
N VAL A 48 27.53 6.57 -16.87
CA VAL A 48 26.78 6.08 -18.02
C VAL A 48 26.52 7.19 -19.04
N SER A 49 26.16 6.83 -20.27
CA SER A 49 25.75 7.83 -21.27
C SER A 49 24.41 8.46 -20.93
N VAL A 50 24.23 9.73 -21.31
CA VAL A 50 22.98 10.48 -21.08
C VAL A 50 21.79 9.78 -21.73
N ASP A 51 21.93 9.30 -22.96
CA ASP A 51 20.89 8.57 -23.69
C ASP A 51 20.51 7.25 -23.00
N TYR A 52 21.48 6.60 -22.36
CA TYR A 52 21.20 5.38 -21.62
C TYR A 52 20.39 5.67 -20.36
N TYR A 53 20.74 6.73 -19.61
CA TYR A 53 19.94 7.17 -18.47
C TYR A 53 18.54 7.64 -18.88
N VAL A 54 18.40 8.42 -19.97
CA VAL A 54 17.10 8.85 -20.50
C VAL A 54 16.21 7.65 -20.82
N ARG A 55 16.78 6.59 -21.41
CA ARG A 55 16.05 5.35 -21.72
C ARG A 55 15.57 4.63 -20.45
N MET A 56 16.44 4.54 -19.44
CA MET A 56 16.10 3.96 -18.14
C MET A 56 14.97 4.76 -17.46
N GLU A 57 15.11 6.08 -17.35
CA GLU A 57 14.08 6.95 -16.76
C GLU A 57 12.76 6.92 -17.54
N ARG A 58 12.78 6.65 -18.86
CA ARG A 58 11.55 6.50 -19.65
C ARG A 58 10.78 5.20 -19.39
N GLY A 59 11.34 4.28 -18.61
CA GLY A 59 10.69 3.05 -18.16
C GLY A 59 11.36 1.76 -18.62
N SER A 60 12.61 1.81 -19.11
CA SER A 60 13.29 0.63 -19.65
C SER A 60 14.62 0.35 -18.95
N LEU A 61 14.57 -0.50 -17.92
CA LEU A 61 15.76 -1.06 -17.25
C LEU A 61 16.32 -2.32 -17.95
N ALA A 62 15.72 -2.73 -19.07
CA ALA A 62 16.19 -3.88 -19.85
C ALA A 62 17.65 -3.66 -20.32
N GLY A 63 18.52 -4.62 -20.00
CA GLY A 63 19.95 -4.59 -20.34
C GLY A 63 20.86 -3.86 -19.34
N ALA A 64 20.32 -3.21 -18.29
CA ALA A 64 21.13 -2.65 -17.21
C ALA A 64 21.79 -3.80 -16.42
N SER A 65 23.12 -3.82 -16.35
CA SER A 65 23.87 -4.76 -15.51
C SER A 65 23.77 -4.37 -14.04
N ASP A 66 24.08 -5.31 -13.14
CA ASP A 66 24.01 -5.06 -11.70
C ASP A 66 24.94 -3.92 -11.29
N GLY A 67 26.13 -3.83 -11.89
CA GLY A 67 27.05 -2.70 -11.69
C GLY A 67 26.50 -1.35 -12.17
N VAL A 68 25.67 -1.30 -13.22
CA VAL A 68 24.98 -0.07 -13.63
C VAL A 68 23.90 0.31 -12.64
N LEU A 69 23.15 -0.68 -12.11
CA LEU A 69 22.14 -0.44 -11.08
C LEU A 69 22.78 0.05 -9.77
N ASP A 70 23.94 -0.50 -9.40
CA ASP A 70 24.76 -0.04 -8.28
C ASP A 70 25.22 1.41 -8.43
N ALA A 71 25.74 1.76 -9.62
CA ALA A 71 26.17 3.11 -9.91
C ALA A 71 24.99 4.10 -9.87
N LEU A 72 23.82 3.69 -10.39
CA LEU A 72 22.59 4.49 -10.30
C LEU A 72 22.10 4.64 -8.87
N ALA A 73 22.10 3.57 -8.08
CA ALA A 73 21.71 3.61 -6.68
C ALA A 73 22.61 4.57 -5.89
N SER A 74 23.92 4.54 -6.17
CA SER A 74 24.90 5.44 -5.56
C SER A 74 24.71 6.89 -5.99
N ALA A 75 24.57 7.15 -7.30
CA ALA A 75 24.35 8.48 -7.85
C ALA A 75 23.05 9.12 -7.35
N LEU A 76 22.00 8.30 -7.19
CA LEU A 76 20.69 8.74 -6.68
C LEU A 76 20.55 8.62 -5.16
N ARG A 77 21.65 8.29 -4.45
CA ARG A 77 21.71 8.14 -2.98
C ARG A 77 20.50 7.39 -2.44
N LEU A 78 20.24 6.24 -3.03
CA LEU A 78 19.13 5.39 -2.64
C LEU A 78 19.43 4.77 -1.28
N ASP A 79 18.41 4.74 -0.41
CA ASP A 79 18.48 3.90 0.79
C ASP A 79 18.37 2.41 0.41
N GLU A 80 18.58 1.52 1.38
CA GLU A 80 18.57 0.07 1.19
C GLU A 80 17.25 -0.41 0.54
N ALA A 81 16.11 0.08 1.01
CA ALA A 81 14.79 -0.25 0.49
C ALA A 81 14.59 0.24 -0.96
N GLU A 82 15.01 1.46 -1.25
CA GLU A 82 14.95 2.05 -2.60
C GLU A 82 15.88 1.31 -3.57
N ARG A 83 17.06 0.88 -3.10
CA ARG A 83 18.01 0.06 -3.85
C ARG A 83 17.39 -1.30 -4.19
N ASP A 84 16.89 -2.03 -3.21
CA ASP A 84 16.26 -3.34 -3.45
C ASP A 84 15.09 -3.25 -4.43
N HIS A 85 14.31 -2.17 -4.32
CA HIS A 85 13.24 -1.87 -5.26
C HIS A 85 13.75 -1.61 -6.68
N LEU A 86 14.82 -0.84 -6.86
CA LEU A 86 15.45 -0.62 -8.17
C LEU A 86 15.88 -1.95 -8.82
N PHE A 87 16.53 -2.82 -8.05
CA PHE A 87 16.94 -4.14 -8.53
C PHE A 87 15.74 -5.03 -8.87
N HIS A 88 14.68 -4.98 -8.06
CA HIS A 88 13.42 -5.66 -8.34
C HIS A 88 12.77 -5.17 -9.66
N LEU A 89 12.71 -3.86 -9.89
CA LEU A 89 12.20 -3.28 -11.14
C LEU A 89 13.04 -3.71 -12.35
N ALA A 90 14.36 -3.81 -12.20
CA ALA A 90 15.25 -4.29 -13.24
C ALA A 90 15.03 -5.77 -13.56
N ARG A 91 14.89 -6.65 -12.55
CA ARG A 91 14.56 -8.08 -12.73
C ARG A 91 13.23 -8.25 -13.49
N ARG A 92 12.20 -7.50 -13.10
CA ARG A 92 10.90 -7.49 -13.79
C ARG A 92 10.97 -7.01 -15.24
N SER A 93 11.93 -6.13 -15.55
CA SER A 93 12.16 -5.62 -16.91
C SER A 93 12.96 -6.58 -17.80
N ARG A 94 13.72 -7.52 -17.21
CA ARG A 94 14.52 -8.53 -17.95
C ARG A 94 13.69 -9.75 -18.39
N ALA A 95 12.54 -10.01 -17.76
CA ALA A 95 11.67 -11.12 -18.14
C ALA A 95 11.16 -10.94 -19.58
N PRO A 96 11.39 -11.90 -20.51
CA PRO A 96 10.91 -11.82 -21.88
C PRO A 96 9.39 -11.65 -21.88
N GLY A 97 8.87 -10.83 -22.80
CA GLY A 97 7.47 -10.43 -22.91
C GLY A 97 6.48 -11.55 -23.28
N GLY A 98 6.49 -12.66 -22.55
CA GLY A 98 5.36 -13.57 -22.51
C GLY A 98 4.17 -12.89 -21.82
N PRO A 99 2.92 -13.29 -22.15
CA PRO A 99 1.75 -12.79 -21.45
C PRO A 99 2.00 -12.98 -19.96
N ARG A 100 1.92 -11.87 -19.19
CA ARG A 100 2.05 -11.88 -17.73
C ARG A 100 1.21 -13.03 -17.25
N ARG A 101 1.84 -14.09 -16.74
CA ARG A 101 1.13 -15.04 -15.90
C ARG A 101 0.74 -14.17 -14.72
N ARG A 102 -0.49 -13.64 -14.73
CA ARG A 102 -1.10 -13.03 -13.55
C ARG A 102 -0.85 -14.10 -12.51
N ARG A 103 0.04 -13.81 -11.54
CA ARG A 103 0.07 -14.61 -10.31
C ARG A 103 -1.40 -14.70 -9.92
N PRO A 104 -1.96 -15.91 -9.76
CA PRO A 104 -3.34 -16.04 -9.35
C PRO A 104 -3.50 -15.06 -8.19
N ALA A 105 -4.46 -14.14 -8.29
CA ALA A 105 -4.81 -13.35 -7.12
C ALA A 105 -4.96 -14.37 -6.00
N VAL A 106 -4.26 -14.19 -4.86
CA VAL A 106 -4.32 -15.14 -3.74
C VAL A 106 -5.80 -15.32 -3.44
N THR A 107 -6.37 -16.42 -3.95
CA THR A 107 -7.81 -16.59 -3.98
C THR A 107 -8.09 -17.27 -2.68
N VAL A 108 -8.61 -16.49 -1.74
CA VAL A 108 -9.05 -17.01 -0.45
C VAL A 108 -9.99 -18.18 -0.74
N ARG A 109 -9.71 -19.33 -0.13
CA ARG A 109 -10.54 -20.52 -0.29
C ARG A 109 -12.00 -20.19 0.03
N SER A 110 -12.93 -20.77 -0.71
CA SER A 110 -14.37 -20.57 -0.48
C SER A 110 -14.77 -20.85 0.97
N THR A 111 -14.15 -21.84 1.62
CA THR A 111 -14.37 -22.17 3.04
C THR A 111 -13.98 -21.04 3.99
N LEU A 112 -12.93 -20.27 3.68
CA LEU A 112 -12.52 -19.12 4.49
C LEU A 112 -13.47 -17.93 4.29
N GLN A 113 -14.02 -17.76 3.09
CA GLN A 113 -15.09 -16.79 2.87
C GLN A 113 -16.35 -17.18 3.65
N GLN A 114 -16.74 -18.46 3.67
CA GLN A 114 -17.86 -18.94 4.49
C GLN A 114 -17.65 -18.68 5.98
N VAL A 115 -16.42 -18.85 6.49
CA VAL A 115 -16.09 -18.49 7.89
C VAL A 115 -16.26 -16.99 8.12
N LEU A 116 -15.80 -16.14 7.20
CA LEU A 116 -16.00 -14.69 7.30
C LEU A 116 -17.49 -14.33 7.30
N ASP A 117 -18.27 -14.94 6.41
CA ASP A 117 -19.70 -14.65 6.27
C ASP A 117 -20.52 -15.16 7.47
N ALA A 118 -20.04 -16.19 8.18
CA ALA A 118 -20.62 -16.66 9.44
C ALA A 118 -20.39 -15.70 10.62
N ILE A 119 -19.43 -14.77 10.51
CA ILE A 119 -19.22 -13.71 11.51
C ILE A 119 -20.10 -12.52 11.13
N SER A 120 -21.33 -12.46 11.64
CA SER A 120 -22.30 -11.39 11.30
C SER A 120 -22.11 -10.11 12.12
N ASP A 121 -21.81 -10.25 13.41
CA ASP A 121 -21.92 -9.16 14.39
C ASP A 121 -20.60 -8.43 14.64
N ALA A 122 -19.53 -8.88 13.99
CA ALA A 122 -18.19 -8.32 14.10
C ALA A 122 -17.56 -8.11 12.71
N PRO A 123 -16.95 -6.95 12.43
CA PRO A 123 -16.11 -6.80 11.26
C PRO A 123 -14.98 -7.84 11.27
N ALA A 124 -14.83 -8.60 10.18
CA ALA A 124 -13.76 -9.56 9.99
C ALA A 124 -13.17 -9.52 8.58
N TRP A 125 -11.84 -9.66 8.48
CA TRP A 125 -11.15 -9.74 7.18
C TRP A 125 -9.92 -10.65 7.23
N ILE A 126 -9.51 -11.12 6.06
CA ILE A 126 -8.28 -11.88 5.88
C ILE A 126 -7.24 -10.99 5.19
N SER A 127 -6.06 -10.93 5.76
CA SER A 127 -4.96 -10.12 5.25
C SER A 127 -3.63 -10.86 5.27
N THR A 128 -2.68 -10.42 4.45
CA THR A 128 -1.29 -10.87 4.51
C THR A 128 -0.48 -10.10 5.56
N GLY A 129 0.72 -10.61 5.90
CA GLY A 129 1.69 -9.92 6.76
C GLY A 129 2.00 -8.47 6.31
N ARG A 130 2.02 -8.24 4.99
CA ARG A 130 2.27 -6.93 4.35
C ARG A 130 1.03 -6.05 4.17
N TYR A 131 -0.07 -6.36 4.85
CA TYR A 131 -1.33 -5.61 4.86
C TYR A 131 -2.16 -5.64 3.57
N ASP A 132 -1.98 -6.62 2.69
CA ASP A 132 -2.93 -6.82 1.60
C ASP A 132 -4.21 -7.44 2.16
N VAL A 133 -5.35 -6.80 1.88
CA VAL A 133 -6.68 -7.29 2.23
C VAL A 133 -7.16 -8.23 1.12
N LEU A 134 -7.34 -9.51 1.46
CA LEU A 134 -7.66 -10.56 0.50
C LEU A 134 -9.15 -10.90 0.48
N ALA A 135 -9.81 -10.89 1.64
CA ALA A 135 -11.23 -11.15 1.79
C ALA A 135 -11.81 -10.39 2.99
N THR A 136 -13.11 -10.09 2.96
CA THR A 136 -13.82 -9.35 4.01
C THR A 136 -15.22 -9.93 4.15
N ASN A 137 -15.78 -9.91 5.36
CA ASN A 137 -17.24 -9.98 5.51
C ASN A 137 -17.88 -8.63 5.16
N ASN A 138 -19.22 -8.57 5.13
CA ASN A 138 -19.95 -7.35 4.78
C ASN A 138 -19.69 -6.21 5.76
N LEU A 139 -19.61 -6.51 7.06
CA LEU A 139 -19.41 -5.49 8.08
C LEU A 139 -17.99 -4.90 8.06
N ALA A 140 -16.95 -5.70 7.79
CA ALA A 140 -15.60 -5.18 7.54
C ALA A 140 -15.51 -4.35 6.27
N ARG A 141 -16.23 -4.75 5.20
CA ARG A 141 -16.32 -3.93 3.98
C ARG A 141 -16.90 -2.55 4.28
N ALA A 142 -17.94 -2.47 5.11
CA ALA A 142 -18.53 -1.22 5.53
C ALA A 142 -17.56 -0.40 6.40
N LEU A 143 -17.04 -1.02 7.47
CA LEU A 143 -16.14 -0.37 8.43
C LEU A 143 -14.87 0.19 7.77
N PHE A 144 -14.26 -0.58 6.88
CA PHE A 144 -13.02 -0.19 6.20
C PHE A 144 -13.28 0.38 4.80
N SER A 145 -14.50 0.85 4.51
CA SER A 145 -14.82 1.46 3.22
C SER A 145 -13.85 2.57 2.79
N PRO A 146 -13.30 3.44 3.68
CA PRO A 146 -12.27 4.41 3.27
C PRO A 146 -10.97 3.75 2.80
N VAL A 147 -10.56 2.64 3.42
CA VAL A 147 -9.35 1.88 3.05
C VAL A 147 -9.58 1.14 1.72
N LEU A 148 -10.79 0.64 1.50
CA LEU A 148 -11.18 -0.13 0.32
C LEU A 148 -11.55 0.74 -0.89
N ALA A 149 -11.62 2.07 -0.72
CA ALA A 149 -12.00 3.03 -1.75
C ALA A 149 -10.98 3.15 -2.89
N ASP A 150 -9.69 2.90 -2.65
CA ASP A 150 -8.69 2.86 -3.73
C ASP A 150 -9.03 1.69 -4.69
N PRO A 151 -9.18 1.91 -6.01
CA PRO A 151 -9.48 0.85 -6.97
C PRO A 151 -8.34 -0.17 -7.14
N ARG A 152 -7.14 0.12 -6.64
CA ARG A 152 -6.02 -0.84 -6.62
C ARG A 152 -6.43 -2.07 -5.80
N ARG A 153 -6.14 -3.25 -6.37
CA ARG A 153 -6.40 -4.54 -5.75
C ARG A 153 -5.12 -5.40 -5.72
N PRO A 154 -4.87 -6.13 -4.61
CA PRO A 154 -5.63 -6.08 -3.35
C PRO A 154 -5.55 -4.70 -2.68
N ALA A 155 -6.58 -4.33 -1.93
CA ALA A 155 -6.51 -3.12 -1.10
C ALA A 155 -5.40 -3.31 -0.07
N ASN A 156 -4.66 -2.25 0.27
CA ASN A 156 -3.53 -2.38 1.18
C ASN A 156 -3.55 -1.27 2.24
N THR A 157 -3.61 -1.66 3.51
CA THR A 157 -3.72 -0.71 4.62
C THR A 157 -2.46 0.14 4.76
N ALA A 158 -1.27 -0.40 4.49
CA ALA A 158 -0.03 0.38 4.52
C ALA A 158 -0.02 1.47 3.43
N ARG A 159 -0.51 1.16 2.22
CA ARG A 159 -0.70 2.16 1.15
C ARG A 159 -1.70 3.24 1.57
N PHE A 160 -2.84 2.86 2.16
CA PHE A 160 -3.81 3.84 2.63
C PHE A 160 -3.19 4.81 3.66
N VAL A 161 -2.50 4.26 4.67
CA VAL A 161 -1.86 5.04 5.75
C VAL A 161 -0.81 6.02 5.22
N TYR A 162 0.01 5.60 4.25
CA TYR A 162 1.19 6.36 3.82
C TYR A 162 1.04 7.14 2.51
N LEU A 163 0.14 6.72 1.63
CA LEU A 163 -0.08 7.35 0.32
C LEU A 163 -1.31 8.26 0.31
N ASN A 164 -2.23 8.08 1.26
CA ASN A 164 -3.42 8.94 1.45
C ASN A 164 -3.45 9.52 2.88
N PRO A 165 -2.42 10.28 3.31
CA PRO A 165 -2.26 10.65 4.71
C PRO A 165 -3.37 11.53 5.27
N GLU A 166 -4.06 12.32 4.44
CA GLU A 166 -5.21 13.14 4.87
C GLU A 166 -6.39 12.23 5.24
N ALA A 167 -6.87 11.41 4.30
CA ALA A 167 -7.94 10.44 4.55
C ALA A 167 -7.60 9.46 5.68
N ALA A 168 -6.32 9.07 5.80
CA ALA A 168 -5.88 8.19 6.87
C ALA A 168 -5.90 8.85 8.25
N ARG A 169 -5.59 10.15 8.37
CA ARG A 169 -5.70 10.91 9.62
C ARG A 169 -7.15 11.14 10.03
N ASP A 170 -8.03 11.37 9.06
CA ASP A 170 -9.46 11.53 9.33
C ASP A 170 -10.07 10.23 9.84
N PHE A 171 -9.62 9.10 9.31
CA PHE A 171 -10.15 7.77 9.65
C PHE A 171 -9.51 7.16 10.91
N PHE A 172 -8.19 7.26 11.07
CA PHE A 172 -7.47 6.67 12.21
C PHE A 172 -7.21 7.70 13.30
N ILE A 173 -7.82 7.52 14.47
CA ILE A 173 -7.64 8.42 15.62
C ILE A 173 -6.17 8.40 16.09
N ASP A 174 -5.57 7.21 16.16
CA ASP A 174 -4.18 7.01 16.60
C ASP A 174 -3.20 6.99 15.42
N TYR A 175 -3.36 7.91 14.47
CA TYR A 175 -2.60 7.90 13.22
C TYR A 175 -1.08 7.83 13.44
N ASP A 176 -0.53 8.63 14.35
CA ASP A 176 0.91 8.69 14.61
C ASP A 176 1.48 7.40 15.19
N GLN A 177 0.68 6.65 15.96
CA GLN A 177 1.05 5.32 16.42
C GLN A 177 0.98 4.31 15.27
N ILE A 178 -0.11 4.34 14.49
CA ILE A 178 -0.37 3.42 13.38
C ILE A 178 0.71 3.51 12.30
N VAL A 179 1.20 4.71 11.97
CA VAL A 179 2.31 4.84 11.01
C VAL A 179 3.55 4.09 11.52
N GLY A 180 3.92 4.27 12.79
CA GLY A 180 5.05 3.58 13.40
C GLY A 180 4.88 2.06 13.37
N ASP A 181 3.72 1.56 13.81
CA ASP A 181 3.43 0.12 13.88
C ASP A 181 3.42 -0.54 12.50
N VAL A 182 2.89 0.15 11.47
CA VAL A 182 2.90 -0.35 10.09
C VAL A 182 4.33 -0.48 9.56
N ALA A 183 5.19 0.52 9.77
CA ALA A 183 6.59 0.46 9.34
C ALA A 183 7.36 -0.64 10.09
N ALA A 184 7.14 -0.76 11.41
CA ALA A 184 7.74 -1.81 12.23
C ALA A 184 7.34 -3.22 11.76
N LYS A 185 6.04 -3.45 11.48
CA LYS A 185 5.57 -4.74 10.97
C LYS A 185 6.16 -5.06 9.60
N LEU A 186 6.15 -4.12 8.65
CA LEU A 186 6.74 -4.36 7.32
C LEU A 186 8.24 -4.69 7.41
N ARG A 187 8.96 -4.09 8.36
CA ARG A 187 10.38 -4.42 8.59
C ARG A 187 10.56 -5.82 9.14
N MET A 188 9.70 -6.23 10.06
CA MET A 188 9.69 -7.60 10.58
C MET A 188 9.40 -8.62 9.48
N GLU A 189 8.42 -8.35 8.60
CA GLU A 189 8.12 -9.22 7.45
C GLU A 189 9.30 -9.28 6.48
N ALA A 190 9.99 -8.16 6.24
CA ALA A 190 11.18 -8.13 5.38
C ALA A 190 12.34 -8.92 5.96
N GLY A 191 12.49 -8.95 7.29
CA GLY A 191 13.44 -9.81 7.97
C GLY A 191 13.06 -11.29 7.93
N ARG A 192 11.75 -11.61 7.89
CA ARG A 192 11.25 -12.99 7.83
C ARG A 192 11.41 -13.61 6.44
N ASP A 193 11.11 -12.86 5.39
CA ASP A 193 11.33 -13.27 4.00
C ASP A 193 12.00 -12.13 3.20
N PRO A 194 13.34 -12.07 3.20
CA PRO A 194 14.09 -11.07 2.45
C PRO A 194 13.91 -11.14 0.92
N HIS A 195 13.33 -12.23 0.41
CA HIS A 195 13.15 -12.44 -1.03
C HIS A 195 11.70 -12.24 -1.50
N ASP A 196 10.78 -11.79 -0.61
CA ASP A 196 9.41 -11.45 -1.01
C ASP A 196 9.41 -10.24 -1.96
N GLU A 197 9.32 -10.53 -3.26
CA GLU A 197 9.28 -9.53 -4.33
C GLU A 197 8.14 -8.52 -4.17
N GLU A 198 7.00 -8.94 -3.65
CA GLU A 198 5.82 -8.08 -3.49
C GLU A 198 5.97 -7.16 -2.27
N LEU A 199 6.66 -7.62 -1.22
CA LEU A 199 7.04 -6.77 -0.10
C LEU A 199 8.12 -5.76 -0.50
N ILE A 200 9.17 -6.17 -1.23
CA ILE A 200 10.19 -5.27 -1.78
C ILE A 200 9.55 -4.19 -2.66
N ALA A 201 8.57 -4.59 -3.50
CA ALA A 201 7.81 -3.66 -4.31
C ALA A 201 7.05 -2.63 -3.46
N LEU A 202 6.34 -3.08 -2.43
CA LEU A 202 5.57 -2.23 -1.52
C LEU A 202 6.48 -1.27 -0.76
N VAL A 203 7.52 -1.77 -0.08
CA VAL A 203 8.45 -0.94 0.70
C VAL A 203 9.11 0.10 -0.20
N GLY A 204 9.56 -0.30 -1.38
CA GLY A 204 10.11 0.63 -2.37
C GLY A 204 9.13 1.71 -2.82
N GLU A 205 7.87 1.35 -3.09
CA GLU A 205 6.82 2.32 -3.42
C GLU A 205 6.59 3.31 -2.27
N LEU A 206 6.47 2.82 -1.03
CA LEU A 206 6.23 3.66 0.14
C LEU A 206 7.43 4.57 0.44
N SER A 207 8.65 4.04 0.42
CA SER A 207 9.89 4.81 0.52
C SER A 207 10.02 5.81 -0.61
N THR A 208 9.45 5.53 -1.77
CA THR A 208 9.44 6.48 -2.88
C THR A 208 8.48 7.62 -2.59
N ARG A 209 7.24 7.30 -2.24
CA ARG A 209 6.13 8.26 -2.30
C ARG A 209 5.82 8.93 -0.96
N SER A 210 6.41 8.48 0.14
CA SER A 210 6.14 9.01 1.48
C SER A 210 7.43 9.32 2.25
N GLU A 211 7.68 10.61 2.51
CA GLU A 211 8.77 11.05 3.40
C GLU A 211 8.57 10.52 4.83
N LEU A 212 7.32 10.51 5.31
CA LEU A 212 6.98 9.96 6.62
C LEU A 212 7.35 8.48 6.71
N PHE A 213 7.06 7.68 5.67
CA PHE A 213 7.46 6.27 5.65
C PHE A 213 8.97 6.12 5.73
N ARG A 214 9.74 6.87 4.95
CA ARG A 214 11.21 6.83 4.99
C ARG A 214 11.75 7.07 6.40
N GLN A 215 11.24 8.09 7.08
CA GLN A 215 11.66 8.42 8.44
C GLN A 215 11.36 7.28 9.42
N ARG A 216 10.14 6.70 9.36
CA ARG A 216 9.75 5.57 10.22
C ARG A 216 10.43 4.25 9.86
N TRP A 217 10.76 4.05 8.58
CA TRP A 217 11.52 2.90 8.08
C TRP A 217 13.00 2.97 8.51
N ALA A 218 13.58 4.17 8.60
CA ALA A 218 14.94 4.35 9.07
C ALA A 218 15.08 4.31 10.60
N SER A 219 14.04 4.64 11.37
CA SER A 219 14.18 4.90 12.81
C SER A 219 14.55 3.69 13.68
N GLN A 220 14.65 2.47 13.14
CA GLN A 220 14.97 1.20 13.84
C GLN A 220 14.19 0.91 15.14
N ASP A 221 13.26 1.77 15.54
CA ASP A 221 12.39 1.61 16.70
C ASP A 221 11.40 0.48 16.43
N VAL A 222 11.79 -0.74 16.79
CA VAL A 222 10.89 -1.90 16.81
C VAL A 222 10.21 -1.93 18.18
N ARG A 223 9.26 -1.02 18.37
CA ARG A 223 8.21 -1.23 19.38
C ARG A 223 6.97 -1.69 18.64
N LEU A 224 6.83 -3.01 18.51
CA LEU A 224 5.59 -3.60 18.03
C LEU A 224 4.55 -3.36 19.13
N HIS A 225 3.77 -2.29 19.02
CA HIS A 225 2.56 -2.20 19.82
C HIS A 225 1.58 -3.19 19.21
N ARG A 226 1.51 -4.38 19.80
CA ARG A 226 0.32 -5.24 19.68
C ARG A 226 -0.79 -4.56 20.45
N SER A 227 -1.21 -3.39 19.96
CA SER A 227 -2.39 -2.72 20.44
C SER A 227 -3.56 -3.62 20.04
N GLY A 228 -4.06 -4.40 21.00
CA GLY A 228 -5.34 -5.12 20.87
C GLY A 228 -6.53 -4.18 20.75
N ARG A 229 -6.30 -2.89 20.47
CA ARG A 229 -7.31 -1.86 20.29
C ARG A 229 -7.06 -1.04 19.04
N LYS A 230 -8.12 -0.75 18.30
CA LYS A 230 -8.13 0.07 17.09
C LYS A 230 -9.21 1.13 17.21
N ARG A 231 -8.78 2.40 17.25
CA ARG A 231 -9.69 3.53 17.32
C ARG A 231 -9.82 4.19 15.95
N VAL A 232 -11.05 4.27 15.46
CA VAL A 232 -11.36 4.86 14.15
C VAL A 232 -12.47 5.89 14.27
N ARG A 233 -12.50 6.82 13.33
CA ARG A 233 -13.62 7.74 13.10
C ARG A 233 -14.24 7.38 11.76
N HIS A 234 -15.28 6.56 11.79
CA HIS A 234 -16.03 6.15 10.62
C HIS A 234 -16.86 7.33 10.10
N PRO A 235 -16.89 7.60 8.78
CA PRO A 235 -17.62 8.74 8.21
C PRO A 235 -19.13 8.72 8.47
N ILE A 236 -19.70 7.54 8.77
CA ILE A 236 -21.15 7.36 8.93
C ILE A 236 -21.58 7.26 10.40
N VAL A 237 -20.84 6.48 11.19
CA VAL A 237 -21.21 6.16 12.59
C VAL A 237 -20.29 6.81 13.62
N GLY A 238 -19.36 7.66 13.16
CA GLY A 238 -18.45 8.40 14.02
C GLY A 238 -17.42 7.51 14.70
N ARG A 239 -17.12 7.81 15.96
CA ARG A 239 -16.02 7.15 16.69
C ARG A 239 -16.37 5.71 17.05
N LEU A 240 -15.43 4.82 16.80
CA LEU A 240 -15.45 3.42 17.19
C LEU A 240 -14.14 3.08 17.90
N ASP A 241 -14.23 2.61 19.13
CA ASP A 241 -13.10 2.09 19.89
C ASP A 241 -13.20 0.56 19.92
N LEU A 242 -12.51 -0.11 18.99
CA LEU A 242 -12.63 -1.54 18.73
C LEU A 242 -11.51 -2.31 19.39
N ASP A 243 -11.80 -3.50 19.91
CA ASP A 243 -10.78 -4.48 20.26
C ASP A 243 -10.44 -5.31 19.01
N VAL A 244 -9.18 -5.74 18.87
CA VAL A 244 -8.69 -6.44 17.67
C VAL A 244 -7.97 -7.71 18.05
N GLU A 245 -8.47 -8.82 17.50
CA GLU A 245 -7.82 -10.11 17.58
C GLU A 245 -7.29 -10.51 16.20
N SER A 246 -6.03 -10.92 16.14
CA SER A 246 -5.34 -11.38 14.93
C SER A 246 -4.95 -12.84 15.07
N LEU A 247 -5.56 -13.69 14.25
CA LEU A 247 -5.43 -15.14 14.30
C LEU A 247 -4.65 -15.61 13.06
N GLU A 248 -3.54 -16.30 13.28
CA GLU A 248 -2.83 -16.99 12.20
C GLU A 248 -3.66 -18.17 11.68
N LEU A 249 -3.68 -18.37 10.37
CA LEU A 249 -4.35 -19.51 9.74
C LEU A 249 -3.31 -20.61 9.46
N PRO A 250 -3.26 -21.71 10.25
CA PRO A 250 -2.18 -22.70 10.12
C PRO A 250 -2.16 -23.40 8.76
N ALA A 251 -3.34 -23.55 8.14
CA ALA A 251 -3.49 -24.14 6.82
C ALA A 251 -3.12 -23.18 5.67
N GLU A 252 -2.93 -21.88 5.96
CA GLU A 252 -2.57 -20.84 4.98
C GLU A 252 -1.45 -19.94 5.56
N PRO A 253 -0.20 -20.43 5.64
CA PRO A 253 0.90 -19.67 6.24
C PRO A 253 1.04 -18.26 5.65
N GLY A 254 1.16 -17.26 6.52
CA GLY A 254 1.27 -15.85 6.13
C GLY A 254 -0.08 -15.11 6.01
N LEU A 255 -1.20 -15.82 6.13
CA LEU A 255 -2.53 -15.22 6.24
C LEU A 255 -2.95 -15.04 7.70
N LEU A 256 -3.59 -13.90 7.96
CA LEU A 256 -4.13 -13.50 9.24
C LEU A 256 -5.62 -13.21 9.10
N LEU A 257 -6.45 -13.86 9.92
CA LEU A 257 -7.83 -13.45 10.15
C LEU A 257 -7.82 -12.38 11.25
N ASN A 258 -8.28 -11.17 10.94
CA ASN A 258 -8.46 -10.14 11.96
C ASN A 258 -9.95 -9.96 12.22
N VAL A 259 -10.32 -9.95 13.49
CA VAL A 259 -11.70 -9.72 13.96
C VAL A 259 -11.70 -8.50 14.87
N TYR A 260 -12.67 -7.61 14.64
CA TYR A 260 -12.83 -6.37 15.38
C TYR A 260 -14.09 -6.48 16.25
N THR A 261 -13.95 -6.35 17.56
CA THR A 261 -15.07 -6.51 18.50
C THR A 261 -15.26 -5.26 19.35
N ALA A 262 -16.42 -5.18 20.00
CA ALA A 262 -16.72 -4.17 21.00
C ALA A 262 -17.51 -4.82 22.14
N PRO A 263 -17.24 -4.49 23.42
CA PRO A 263 -18.02 -5.01 24.53
C PRO A 263 -19.50 -4.60 24.41
N ALA A 264 -20.40 -5.52 24.74
CA ALA A 264 -21.83 -5.26 24.75
C ALA A 264 -22.21 -4.11 25.69
N GLY A 265 -23.24 -3.33 25.32
CA GLY A 265 -23.70 -2.18 26.10
C GLY A 265 -22.77 -0.95 26.02
N THR A 266 -21.82 -0.93 25.08
CA THR A 266 -20.97 0.24 24.81
C THR A 266 -21.47 1.01 23.58
N PRO A 267 -21.19 2.33 23.49
CA PRO A 267 -21.53 3.11 22.29
C PRO A 267 -20.89 2.56 21.00
N THR A 268 -19.71 1.93 21.10
CA THR A 268 -19.07 1.28 19.96
C THR A 268 -19.91 0.10 19.44
N ALA A 269 -20.46 -0.72 20.34
CA ALA A 269 -21.32 -1.85 19.95
C ALA A 269 -22.60 -1.36 19.25
N ASP A 270 -23.24 -0.31 19.78
CA ASP A 270 -24.43 0.29 19.15
C ASP A 270 -24.09 0.87 17.77
N ASN A 271 -22.97 1.58 17.64
CA ASN A 271 -22.52 2.13 16.36
C ASN A 271 -22.13 1.05 15.35
N LEU A 272 -21.60 -0.10 15.78
CA LEU A 272 -21.35 -1.25 14.90
C LEU A 272 -22.66 -1.86 14.41
N ALA A 273 -23.67 -2.01 15.27
CA ALA A 273 -24.99 -2.48 14.88
C ALA A 273 -25.66 -1.51 13.88
N LEU A 274 -25.59 -0.20 14.13
CA LEU A 274 -26.04 0.81 13.18
C LEU A 274 -25.32 0.72 11.84
N LEU A 275 -24.01 0.49 11.84
CA LEU A 275 -23.22 0.31 10.62
C LEU A 275 -23.64 -0.95 9.87
N ALA A 276 -23.94 -2.06 10.57
CA ALA A 276 -24.42 -3.29 9.97
C ALA A 276 -25.78 -3.08 9.29
N SER A 277 -26.72 -2.41 9.96
CA SER A 277 -28.02 -2.04 9.37
C SER A 277 -27.84 -1.14 8.14
N TRP A 278 -27.00 -0.10 8.24
CA TRP A 278 -26.71 0.79 7.13
C TRP A 278 -26.13 0.05 5.91
N ALA A 279 -25.18 -0.86 6.16
CA ALA A 279 -24.54 -1.66 5.11
C ALA A 279 -25.53 -2.60 4.41
N ALA A 280 -26.44 -3.21 5.16
CA ALA A 280 -27.49 -4.06 4.59
C ALA A 280 -28.42 -3.27 3.65
N THR A 281 -28.79 -2.05 4.03
CA THR A 281 -29.64 -1.17 3.18
C THR A 281 -28.93 -0.70 1.91
N HIS A 282 -27.63 -0.48 1.95
CA HIS A 282 -26.85 0.02 0.79
C HIS A 282 -26.31 -1.10 -0.12
N GLN A 283 -26.39 -2.36 0.31
CA GLN A 283 -26.03 -3.53 -0.50
C GLN A 283 -27.24 -4.18 -1.16
N ALA A 284 -28.47 -3.89 -0.69
CA ALA A 284 -29.67 -4.21 -1.44
C ALA A 284 -29.63 -3.43 -2.77
N PRO A 285 -29.71 -4.10 -3.93
CA PRO A 285 -29.81 -3.38 -5.19
C PRO A 285 -31.05 -2.50 -5.13
N ALA A 286 -30.94 -1.29 -5.65
CA ALA A 286 -32.07 -0.40 -5.91
C ALA A 286 -33.00 -1.04 -6.97
N THR A 287 -33.73 -2.07 -6.56
CA THR A 287 -34.67 -2.81 -7.39
C THR A 287 -35.96 -3.01 -6.61
N GLU A 288 -36.57 -1.90 -6.22
CA GLU A 288 -37.97 -1.86 -5.78
C GLU A 288 -38.53 -0.43 -5.97
N LEU A 289 -38.33 0.15 -7.17
CA LEU A 289 -39.02 1.36 -7.63
C LEU A 289 -39.41 1.29 -9.12
N GLU A 290 -39.63 0.09 -9.66
CA GLU A 290 -40.39 -0.11 -10.92
C GLU A 290 -41.48 -1.15 -10.68
N ALA A 291 -42.42 -0.81 -9.80
CA ALA A 291 -43.67 -1.55 -9.65
C ALA A 291 -44.80 -0.61 -9.22
N ASP A 292 -44.99 0.50 -9.95
CA ASP A 292 -46.32 1.11 -10.14
C ASP A 292 -46.24 2.21 -11.21
N ASP A 293 -46.57 1.87 -12.46
CA ASP A 293 -47.42 2.71 -13.33
C ASP A 293 -47.52 2.06 -14.70
N GLY A 294 -48.67 1.43 -14.96
CA GLY A 294 -48.92 0.86 -16.28
C GLY A 294 -50.19 0.05 -16.45
N GLN A 295 -51.18 0.17 -15.56
CA GLN A 295 -52.51 -0.37 -15.81
C GLN A 295 -53.54 0.77 -15.83
N SER A 296 -53.63 1.47 -16.97
CA SER A 296 -54.89 2.05 -17.45
C SER A 296 -54.80 2.66 -18.85
N ASN A 297 -55.65 2.12 -19.73
CA ASN A 297 -56.48 2.86 -20.68
C ASN A 297 -55.90 3.24 -22.07
N ARG A 298 -56.01 2.32 -23.03
CA ARG A 298 -56.89 2.43 -24.23
C ARG A 298 -56.66 1.27 -25.21
#